data_AF-A0A2K8SQ21-F1
#
_entry.id   AF-A0A2K8SQ21-F1
#
_cell.length_a   1.000
_cell.length_b   1.000
_cell.length_c   1.000
_cell.angle_alpha   90.00
_cell.angle_beta   90.00
_cell.angle_gamma   90.00
#
_symmetry.space_group_name_H-M   'P 1'
#
loop_
_entity.id
_entity.type
_entity.pdbx_description
1 polymer ?
#
loop_
_entity_poly.entity_id
_entity_poly.type
_entity_poly.pdbx_seq_one_letter_code
_entity_poly.pdbx_strand_id
1 'polypeptide(L)'
;MIDELLAWVLAKIITLLPNYLNLLKKLEVGVFFFCWRSHREAKNLPAYYGNLEAKLKDQALSEYSHAQVFCQLTGSKLNMSGAGLMSREEKAAFNWGCVNWDSSESYQADGMSTRYLSAKVFFWFRTANSYGWCDRLAFMHVLEEFQWLFYKQLLKLVSDEVRAKLAPIAEEELAHAAELQASLRLLATPKRQKSLVFQWQVRKYLALACLLVDAVLYLSKIFANTR
;
A
#
# COMPACT_ATOMS: atom_id res chain seq x y z
N MET A 1 -16.91 10.73 -8.07
CA MET A 1 -17.67 11.55 -7.10
C MET A 1 -17.45 11.14 -5.64
N ILE A 2 -17.90 9.96 -5.15
CA ILE A 2 -17.70 9.58 -3.73
C ILE A 2 -16.21 9.36 -3.41
N ASP A 3 -15.51 8.55 -4.21
CA ASP A 3 -14.08 8.29 -3.97
C ASP A 3 -13.21 9.54 -4.06
N GLU A 4 -13.51 10.44 -4.99
CA GLU A 4 -12.80 11.73 -5.11
C GLU A 4 -13.00 12.61 -3.87
N LEU A 5 -14.22 12.66 -3.34
CA LEU A 5 -14.51 13.40 -2.11
C LEU A 5 -13.77 12.79 -0.92
N LEU A 6 -13.82 11.47 -0.76
CA LEU A 6 -13.12 10.76 0.32
C LEU A 6 -11.60 10.96 0.20
N ALA A 7 -11.04 10.80 -0.99
CA ALA A 7 -9.63 11.06 -1.28
C ALA A 7 -9.24 12.50 -0.93
N TRP A 8 -10.08 13.49 -1.26
CA TRP A 8 -9.83 14.89 -0.96
C TRP A 8 -9.87 15.18 0.55
N VAL A 9 -10.85 14.64 1.27
CA VAL A 9 -10.95 14.78 2.73
C VAL A 9 -9.72 14.15 3.39
N LEU A 10 -9.34 12.94 3.00
CA LEU A 10 -8.17 12.25 3.54
C LEU A 10 -6.87 13.00 3.23
N ALA A 11 -6.71 13.51 1.99
CA ALA A 11 -5.56 14.31 1.59
C ALA A 11 -5.45 15.59 2.43
N LYS A 12 -6.57 16.26 2.73
CA LYS A 12 -6.58 17.39 3.66
C LYS A 12 -6.16 16.98 5.06
N ILE A 13 -6.76 15.93 5.62
CA ILE A 13 -6.45 15.49 6.99
C ILE A 13 -4.98 15.08 7.12
N ILE A 14 -4.46 14.29 6.18
CA ILE A 14 -3.08 13.78 6.27
C ILE A 14 -2.06 14.91 6.15
N THR A 15 -2.32 15.95 5.33
CA THR A 15 -1.41 17.12 5.22
C THR A 15 -1.31 17.96 6.50
N LEU A 16 -2.24 17.79 7.44
CA LEU A 16 -2.15 18.42 8.76
C LEU A 16 -1.15 17.70 9.67
N LEU A 17 -0.73 16.47 9.33
CA LEU A 17 0.22 15.71 10.13
C LEU A 17 1.65 16.13 9.79
N PRO A 18 2.49 16.53 10.78
CA PRO A 18 3.83 17.03 10.52
C PRO A 18 4.78 15.99 9.89
N ASN A 19 4.44 14.70 9.99
CA ASN A 19 5.21 13.58 9.48
C ASN A 19 4.50 12.84 8.32
N TYR A 20 3.56 13.48 7.62
CA TYR A 20 2.74 12.81 6.61
C TYR A 20 3.55 12.13 5.50
N LEU A 21 4.64 12.75 5.02
CA LEU A 21 5.53 12.14 4.02
C LEU A 21 6.18 10.84 4.53
N ASN A 22 6.44 10.72 5.83
CA ASN A 22 6.91 9.47 6.44
C ASN A 22 5.81 8.41 6.52
N LEU A 23 4.54 8.81 6.59
CA LEU A 23 3.42 7.87 6.51
C LEU A 23 3.25 7.33 5.08
N LEU A 24 3.39 8.20 4.08
CA LEU A 24 3.36 7.79 2.66
C LEU A 24 4.53 6.87 2.33
N LYS A 25 5.75 7.19 2.80
CA LYS A 25 6.91 6.28 2.72
C LYS A 25 6.60 4.89 3.27
N LYS A 26 5.91 4.80 4.41
CA LYS A 26 5.54 3.50 5.02
C LYS A 26 4.52 2.74 4.17
N LEU A 27 3.57 3.46 3.56
CA LEU A 27 2.60 2.89 2.63
C LEU A 27 3.32 2.19 1.47
N GLU A 28 4.18 2.91 0.74
CA GLU A 28 4.88 2.36 -0.44
C GLU A 28 5.78 1.18 -0.06
N VAL A 29 6.49 1.27 1.06
CA VAL A 29 7.28 0.14 1.56
C VAL A 29 6.39 -1.07 1.88
N GLY A 30 5.19 -0.84 2.41
CA GLY A 30 4.21 -1.89 2.68
C GLY A 30 3.76 -2.59 1.40
N VAL A 31 3.41 -1.83 0.36
CA VAL A 31 2.99 -2.35 -0.95
C VAL A 31 4.17 -3.09 -1.62
N PHE A 32 5.37 -2.52 -1.59
CA PHE A 32 6.60 -3.18 -2.06
C PHE A 32 6.76 -4.60 -1.48
N PHE A 33 6.70 -4.76 -0.15
CA PHE A 33 6.90 -6.07 0.46
C PHE A 33 5.77 -7.04 0.10
N PHE A 34 4.54 -6.54 -0.03
CA PHE A 34 3.41 -7.36 -0.46
C PHE A 34 3.61 -7.87 -1.89
N CYS A 35 3.97 -6.97 -2.82
CA CYS A 35 4.24 -7.30 -4.22
C CYS A 35 5.45 -8.24 -4.35
N TRP A 36 6.53 -7.98 -3.62
CA TRP A 36 7.72 -8.82 -3.64
C TRP A 36 7.44 -10.25 -3.17
N ARG A 37 6.69 -10.39 -2.07
CA ARG A 37 6.26 -11.71 -1.60
C ARG A 37 5.37 -12.40 -2.62
N SER A 38 4.41 -11.68 -3.19
CA SER A 38 3.53 -12.22 -4.22
C SER A 38 4.33 -12.67 -5.45
N HIS A 39 5.31 -11.89 -5.92
CA HIS A 39 6.23 -12.30 -6.97
C HIS A 39 6.89 -13.66 -6.67
N ARG A 40 7.42 -13.85 -5.46
CA ARG A 40 8.04 -15.13 -5.06
C ARG A 40 7.06 -16.30 -5.10
N GLU A 41 5.85 -16.09 -4.61
CA GLU A 41 4.79 -17.11 -4.64
C GLU A 41 4.33 -17.40 -6.08
N ALA A 42 4.39 -16.41 -6.97
CA ALA A 42 4.00 -16.52 -8.37
C ALA A 42 4.96 -17.36 -9.23
N LYS A 43 6.23 -17.52 -8.83
CA LYS A 43 7.24 -18.33 -9.56
C LYS A 43 6.84 -19.77 -9.82
N ASN A 44 6.01 -20.32 -8.93
CA ASN A 44 5.57 -21.71 -9.01
C ASN A 44 4.17 -21.85 -9.64
N LEU A 45 3.62 -20.78 -10.21
CA LEU A 45 2.28 -20.82 -10.79
C LEU A 45 2.27 -21.50 -12.17
N PRO A 46 1.15 -22.17 -12.51
CA PRO A 46 0.94 -22.67 -13.86
C PRO A 46 1.00 -21.58 -14.92
N ALA A 47 1.40 -21.95 -16.14
CA ALA A 47 1.55 -21.02 -17.28
C ALA A 47 0.28 -20.22 -17.62
N TYR A 48 -0.92 -20.69 -17.28
CA TYR A 48 -2.16 -19.94 -17.52
C TYR A 48 -2.28 -18.66 -16.66
N TYR A 49 -1.42 -18.48 -15.65
CA TYR A 49 -1.26 -17.20 -14.96
C TYR A 49 -0.44 -16.17 -15.76
N GLY A 50 0.10 -16.56 -16.92
CA GLY A 50 0.90 -15.71 -17.78
C GLY A 50 2.14 -15.15 -17.08
N ASN A 51 2.52 -13.93 -17.42
CA ASN A 51 3.70 -13.25 -16.85
C ASN A 51 3.41 -12.55 -15.51
N LEU A 52 2.49 -13.09 -14.70
CA LEU A 52 2.09 -12.48 -13.42
C LEU A 52 3.30 -12.31 -12.47
N GLU A 53 4.21 -13.28 -12.46
CA GLU A 53 5.45 -13.22 -11.67
C GLU A 53 6.32 -12.01 -12.02
N ALA A 54 6.52 -11.72 -13.31
CA ALA A 54 7.28 -10.57 -13.78
C ALA A 54 6.57 -9.25 -13.45
N LYS A 55 5.25 -9.17 -13.69
CA LYS A 55 4.47 -7.96 -13.38
C LYS A 55 4.51 -7.60 -11.90
N LEU A 56 4.38 -8.58 -11.01
CA LEU A 56 4.46 -8.36 -9.56
C LEU A 56 5.86 -7.92 -9.13
N LYS A 57 6.91 -8.38 -9.82
CA LYS A 57 8.27 -7.90 -9.59
C LYS A 57 8.41 -6.45 -10.01
N ASP A 58 7.95 -6.11 -11.22
CA ASP A 58 8.07 -4.75 -11.76
C ASP A 58 7.29 -3.76 -10.89
N GLN A 59 6.07 -4.11 -10.49
CA GLN A 59 5.30 -3.31 -9.54
C GLN A 59 6.06 -3.14 -8.21
N ALA A 60 6.57 -4.22 -7.60
CA ALA A 60 7.37 -4.10 -6.37
C ALA A 60 8.55 -3.12 -6.53
N LEU A 61 9.29 -3.21 -7.63
CA LEU A 61 10.41 -2.30 -7.90
C LEU A 61 9.97 -0.84 -8.03
N SER A 62 8.80 -0.59 -8.65
CA SER A 62 8.21 0.74 -8.72
C SER A 62 7.82 1.26 -7.33
N GLU A 63 7.09 0.49 -6.52
CA GLU A 63 6.71 0.88 -5.15
C GLU A 63 7.93 1.24 -4.29
N TYR A 64 9.01 0.48 -4.43
CA TYR A 64 10.24 0.77 -3.71
C TYR A 64 10.91 2.06 -4.20
N SER A 65 10.82 2.36 -5.49
CA SER A 65 11.28 3.62 -6.07
C SER A 65 10.44 4.81 -5.56
N HIS A 66 9.13 4.64 -5.40
CA HIS A 66 8.26 5.64 -4.77
C HIS A 66 8.69 5.89 -3.31
N ALA A 67 8.94 4.82 -2.54
CA ALA A 67 9.46 4.93 -1.18
C ALA A 67 10.79 5.72 -1.10
N GLN A 68 11.67 5.55 -2.09
CA GLN A 68 12.93 6.29 -2.19
C GLN A 68 12.70 7.79 -2.41
N VAL A 69 11.70 8.17 -3.22
CA VAL A 69 11.32 9.59 -3.39
C VAL A 69 10.93 10.20 -2.04
N PHE A 70 10.07 9.53 -1.26
CA PHE A 70 9.72 10.02 0.08
C PHE A 70 10.90 10.03 1.05
N CYS A 71 11.84 9.11 0.93
CA CYS A 71 13.08 9.12 1.70
C CYS A 71 13.93 10.36 1.39
N GLN A 72 14.04 10.74 0.12
CA GLN A 72 14.76 11.94 -0.31
C GLN A 72 14.07 13.21 0.22
N LEU A 73 12.74 13.29 0.08
CA LEU A 73 11.95 14.44 0.57
C LEU A 73 12.03 14.63 2.09
N THR A 74 12.14 13.54 2.84
CA THR A 74 12.17 13.60 4.32
C THR A 74 13.58 13.60 4.90
N GLY A 75 14.62 13.32 4.09
CA GLY A 75 15.99 13.11 4.56
C GLY A 75 16.14 11.96 5.57
N SER A 76 15.15 11.08 5.69
CA SER A 76 15.07 10.07 6.77
C SER A 76 14.86 8.67 6.21
N LYS A 77 15.57 7.70 6.79
CA LYS A 77 15.39 6.28 6.48
C LYS A 77 14.29 5.67 7.35
N LEU A 78 13.69 4.58 6.89
CA LEU A 78 12.71 3.80 7.64
C LEU A 78 13.42 2.68 8.41
N ASN A 79 13.25 2.64 9.74
CA ASN A 79 13.76 1.54 10.55
C ASN A 79 12.81 0.32 10.44
N MET A 80 13.34 -0.84 10.04
CA MET A 80 12.55 -2.04 9.78
C MET A 80 13.15 -3.29 10.46
N SER A 81 12.29 -4.21 10.90
CA SER A 81 12.71 -5.57 11.21
C SER A 81 12.64 -6.42 9.95
N GLY A 82 13.79 -6.94 9.52
CA GLY A 82 13.87 -7.77 8.32
C GLY A 82 13.61 -9.26 8.53
N ALA A 83 13.07 -9.67 9.69
CA ALA A 83 12.78 -11.07 9.94
C ALA A 83 11.66 -11.57 9.01
N GLY A 84 11.96 -12.57 8.19
CA GLY A 84 10.98 -13.27 7.35
C GLY A 84 10.51 -12.58 6.06
N LEU A 85 10.89 -11.32 5.80
CA LEU A 85 10.42 -10.58 4.62
C LEU A 85 11.21 -10.90 3.33
N MET A 86 12.53 -11.05 3.44
CA MET A 86 13.44 -11.33 2.32
C MET A 86 14.62 -12.19 2.78
N SER A 87 15.16 -13.00 1.86
CA SER A 87 16.38 -13.78 2.08
C SER A 87 17.60 -12.87 2.23
N ARG A 88 18.71 -13.42 2.71
CA ARG A 88 19.97 -12.67 2.87
C ARG A 88 20.51 -12.22 1.51
N GLU A 89 20.40 -13.09 0.51
CA GLU A 89 20.84 -12.84 -0.87
C GLU A 89 19.99 -11.75 -1.52
N GLU A 90 18.67 -11.80 -1.32
CA GLU A 90 17.76 -10.75 -1.78
C GLU A 90 18.11 -9.40 -1.12
N LYS A 91 18.35 -9.38 0.19
CA LYS A 91 18.79 -8.14 0.85
C LYS A 91 20.11 -7.61 0.30
N ALA A 92 21.05 -8.48 -0.06
CA ALA A 92 22.32 -8.08 -0.66
C ALA A 92 22.17 -7.56 -2.10
N ALA A 93 21.18 -8.05 -2.85
CA ALA A 93 20.91 -7.65 -4.22
C ALA A 93 20.20 -6.29 -4.37
N PHE A 94 19.67 -5.73 -3.27
CA PHE A 94 18.92 -4.48 -3.29
C PHE A 94 19.69 -3.33 -2.63
N ASN A 95 19.60 -2.14 -3.23
CA ASN A 95 20.05 -0.92 -2.57
C ASN A 95 19.01 -0.45 -1.55
N TRP A 96 19.28 -0.70 -0.26
CA TRP A 96 18.44 -0.29 0.88
C TRP A 96 18.61 1.18 1.29
N GLY A 97 18.79 2.08 0.33
CA GLY A 97 19.03 3.51 0.59
C GLY A 97 17.98 4.17 1.49
N CYS A 98 16.72 3.68 1.47
CA CYS A 98 15.63 4.22 2.28
C CYS A 98 15.28 3.39 3.53
N VAL A 99 15.96 2.27 3.79
CA VAL A 99 15.66 1.36 4.91
C VAL A 99 16.91 1.13 5.75
N ASN A 100 16.76 1.26 7.07
CA ASN A 100 17.73 0.81 8.05
C ASN A 100 17.22 -0.48 8.70
N TRP A 101 18.09 -1.48 8.76
CA TRP A 101 17.79 -2.78 9.36
C TRP A 101 18.37 -2.83 10.78
N ASP A 102 17.59 -2.53 11.82
CA ASP A 102 17.97 -2.84 13.22
C ASP A 102 16.79 -2.71 14.22
N SER A 103 16.81 -3.51 15.29
CA SER A 103 15.63 -4.17 15.87
C SER A 103 15.16 -3.73 17.28
N SER A 104 14.84 -2.46 17.50
CA SER A 104 14.18 -2.02 18.75
C SER A 104 12.81 -1.34 18.55
N GLU A 105 12.59 -0.64 17.45
CA GLU A 105 11.28 -0.05 17.06
C GLU A 105 10.95 -0.35 15.59
N SER A 106 10.63 -1.61 15.31
CA SER A 106 10.56 -2.10 13.94
C SER A 106 9.18 -1.93 13.30
N TYR A 107 9.12 -1.20 12.18
CA TYR A 107 7.98 -1.29 11.27
C TYR A 107 7.92 -2.72 10.68
N GLN A 108 6.82 -3.43 10.96
CA GLN A 108 6.52 -4.74 10.38
C GLN A 108 5.53 -4.58 9.24
N ALA A 109 6.04 -4.57 8.00
CA ALA A 109 5.21 -4.42 6.80
C ALA A 109 4.07 -5.47 6.71
N ASP A 110 4.34 -6.73 7.11
CA ASP A 110 3.34 -7.82 7.08
C ASP A 110 2.28 -7.70 8.21
N GLY A 111 2.60 -6.98 9.28
CA GLY A 111 1.74 -6.82 10.46
C GLY A 111 0.66 -5.74 10.35
N MET A 112 0.67 -4.92 9.28
CA MET A 112 -0.28 -3.82 9.15
C MET A 112 -1.74 -4.29 9.01
N SER A 113 -1.95 -5.38 8.27
CA SER A 113 -3.29 -5.95 8.03
C SER A 113 -4.02 -6.39 9.31
N THR A 114 -3.29 -6.58 10.42
CA THR A 114 -3.83 -7.10 11.68
C THR A 114 -3.72 -6.12 12.85
N ARG A 115 -3.17 -4.92 12.66
CA ARG A 115 -2.92 -3.97 13.75
C ARG A 115 -4.10 -3.03 14.02
N TYR A 116 -4.62 -2.38 12.99
CA TYR A 116 -5.67 -1.35 13.10
C TYR A 116 -7.05 -1.94 12.77
N LEU A 117 -8.13 -1.42 13.37
CA LEU A 117 -9.48 -1.90 13.09
C LEU A 117 -9.84 -1.69 11.61
N SER A 118 -9.51 -0.53 11.05
CA SER A 118 -9.65 -0.22 9.62
C SER A 118 -8.97 -1.27 8.74
N ALA A 119 -7.71 -1.59 9.01
CA ALA A 119 -6.96 -2.60 8.27
C ALA A 119 -7.58 -4.00 8.43
N LYS A 120 -7.98 -4.38 9.65
CA LYS A 120 -8.68 -5.64 9.91
C LYS A 120 -9.98 -5.72 9.12
N VAL A 121 -10.80 -4.67 9.12
CA VAL A 121 -12.06 -4.63 8.39
C VAL A 121 -11.83 -4.70 6.88
N PHE A 122 -10.85 -3.97 6.35
CA PHE A 122 -10.48 -4.05 4.94
C PHE A 122 -10.13 -5.48 4.53
N PHE A 123 -9.27 -6.15 5.30
CA PHE A 123 -8.87 -7.53 5.06
C PHE A 123 -9.77 -8.58 5.74
N TRP A 124 -10.97 -8.19 6.18
CA TRP A 124 -11.95 -9.08 6.84
C TRP A 124 -11.35 -10.01 7.91
N PHE A 125 -10.56 -9.43 8.81
CA PHE A 125 -9.88 -10.08 9.93
C PHE A 125 -8.91 -11.19 9.51
N ARG A 126 -8.44 -11.16 8.27
CA ARG A 126 -7.42 -12.07 7.72
C ARG A 126 -6.17 -11.30 7.35
N THR A 127 -5.05 -12.00 7.21
CA THR A 127 -3.83 -11.40 6.65
C THR A 127 -3.98 -11.24 5.13
N ALA A 128 -3.40 -10.17 4.56
CA ALA A 128 -3.43 -9.91 3.11
C ALA A 128 -2.91 -11.11 2.29
N ASN A 129 -1.88 -11.78 2.80
CA ASN A 129 -1.26 -12.95 2.19
C ASN A 129 -2.11 -14.23 2.26
N SER A 130 -3.18 -14.27 3.04
CA SER A 130 -4.05 -15.47 3.13
C SER A 130 -5.06 -15.59 1.99
N TYR A 131 -5.21 -14.54 1.17
CA TYR A 131 -6.16 -14.50 0.06
C TYR A 131 -5.62 -15.22 -1.18
N GLY A 132 -6.52 -15.81 -1.99
CA GLY A 132 -6.15 -16.40 -3.28
C GLY A 132 -5.84 -15.34 -4.34
N TRP A 133 -5.25 -15.74 -5.46
CA TRP A 133 -4.76 -14.82 -6.49
C TRP A 133 -5.79 -13.84 -7.05
N CYS A 134 -7.01 -14.30 -7.34
CA CYS A 134 -8.06 -13.42 -7.83
C CYS A 134 -8.43 -12.34 -6.79
N ASP A 135 -8.48 -12.70 -5.51
CA ASP A 135 -8.75 -11.74 -4.43
C ASP A 135 -7.58 -10.76 -4.24
N ARG A 136 -6.34 -11.25 -4.30
CA ARG A 136 -5.14 -10.41 -4.21
C ARG A 136 -5.11 -9.35 -5.30
N LEU A 137 -5.27 -9.77 -6.55
CA LEU A 137 -5.32 -8.84 -7.69
C LEU A 137 -6.49 -7.85 -7.56
N ALA A 138 -7.66 -8.31 -7.11
CA ALA A 138 -8.82 -7.45 -6.95
C ALA A 138 -8.63 -6.40 -5.85
N PHE A 139 -8.10 -6.77 -4.68
CA PHE A 139 -7.90 -5.77 -3.62
C PHE A 139 -6.75 -4.83 -3.93
N MET A 140 -5.66 -5.32 -4.54
CA MET A 140 -4.57 -4.46 -4.97
C MET A 140 -5.08 -3.45 -5.99
N HIS A 141 -5.85 -3.90 -7.00
CA HIS A 141 -6.45 -2.99 -7.97
C HIS A 141 -7.29 -1.89 -7.31
N VAL A 142 -8.10 -2.23 -6.29
CA VAL A 142 -8.90 -1.26 -5.53
C VAL A 142 -8.03 -0.32 -4.69
N LEU A 143 -6.90 -0.79 -4.15
CA LEU A 143 -5.94 0.04 -3.42
C LEU A 143 -5.24 1.02 -4.35
N GLU A 144 -4.67 0.55 -5.47
CA GLU A 144 -3.97 1.38 -6.45
C GLU A 144 -4.88 2.46 -7.05
N GLU A 145 -6.11 2.10 -7.40
CA GLU A 145 -7.09 3.07 -7.91
C GLU A 145 -7.38 4.16 -6.87
N PHE A 146 -7.45 3.79 -5.59
CA PHE A 146 -7.65 4.75 -4.52
C PHE A 146 -6.39 5.57 -4.19
N GLN A 147 -5.20 4.98 -4.26
CA GLN A 147 -3.90 5.66 -4.12
C GLN A 147 -3.72 6.72 -5.20
N TRP A 148 -4.00 6.39 -6.46
CA TRP A 148 -4.03 7.34 -7.56
C TRP A 148 -4.93 8.54 -7.26
N LEU A 149 -6.19 8.29 -6.89
CA LEU A 149 -7.14 9.36 -6.55
C LEU A 149 -6.64 10.20 -5.37
N PHE A 150 -6.13 9.54 -4.33
CA PHE A 150 -5.57 10.19 -3.15
C PHE A 150 -4.38 11.09 -3.51
N TYR A 151 -3.41 10.59 -4.27
CA TYR A 151 -2.26 11.38 -4.72
C TYR A 151 -2.68 12.54 -5.62
N LYS A 152 -3.64 12.35 -6.53
CA LYS A 152 -4.19 13.47 -7.31
C LYS A 152 -4.79 14.58 -6.47
N GLN A 153 -5.44 14.25 -5.35
CA GLN A 153 -5.94 15.28 -4.42
C GLN A 153 -4.81 15.88 -3.58
N LEU A 154 -3.84 15.07 -3.15
CA LEU A 154 -2.68 15.49 -2.36
C LEU A 154 -1.82 16.51 -3.12
N LEU A 155 -1.62 16.33 -4.44
CA LEU A 155 -0.86 17.26 -5.29
C LEU A 155 -1.36 18.71 -5.21
N LYS A 156 -2.64 18.93 -4.88
CA LYS A 156 -3.26 20.26 -4.75
C LYS A 156 -2.95 20.96 -3.42
N LEU A 157 -2.41 20.22 -2.45
CA LEU A 157 -2.25 20.65 -1.06
C LEU A 157 -0.79 20.75 -0.63
N VAL A 158 0.13 20.17 -1.40
CA VAL A 158 1.57 20.14 -1.10
C VAL A 158 2.32 21.28 -1.80
N SER A 159 3.53 21.57 -1.30
CA SER A 159 4.45 22.54 -1.91
C SER A 159 4.86 22.13 -3.33
N ASP A 160 5.33 23.08 -4.13
CA ASP A 160 5.72 22.81 -5.53
C ASP A 160 6.86 21.79 -5.64
N GLU A 161 7.82 21.82 -4.70
CA GLU A 161 8.89 20.82 -4.62
C GLU A 161 8.35 19.40 -4.44
N VAL A 162 7.47 19.20 -3.46
CA VAL A 162 6.84 17.90 -3.19
C VAL A 162 5.95 17.50 -4.36
N ARG A 163 5.20 18.45 -4.93
CA ARG A 163 4.32 18.23 -6.07
C ARG A 163 5.08 17.70 -7.28
N ALA A 164 6.22 18.29 -7.60
CA ALA A 164 7.05 17.88 -8.74
C ALA A 164 7.56 16.44 -8.60
N LYS A 165 7.81 15.99 -7.36
CA LYS A 165 8.27 14.62 -7.06
C LYS A 165 7.14 13.61 -6.95
N LEU A 166 5.96 14.03 -6.48
CA LEU A 166 4.81 13.16 -6.28
C LEU A 166 3.97 12.96 -7.56
N ALA A 167 3.99 13.91 -8.50
CA ALA A 167 3.17 13.81 -9.71
C ALA A 167 3.47 12.56 -10.57
N PRO A 168 4.74 12.16 -10.79
CA PRO A 168 5.04 10.91 -11.48
C PRO A 168 4.50 9.68 -10.77
N ILE A 169 4.63 9.63 -9.44
CA ILE A 169 4.10 8.54 -8.61
C ILE A 169 2.60 8.38 -8.83
N ALA A 170 1.84 9.48 -8.77
CA ALA A 170 0.40 9.45 -8.98
C ALA A 170 0.01 8.81 -10.33
N GLU A 171 0.71 9.15 -11.42
CA GLU A 171 0.43 8.57 -12.74
C GLU A 171 0.80 7.08 -12.82
N GLU A 172 1.85 6.64 -12.11
CA GLU A 172 2.23 5.23 -12.02
C GLU A 172 1.17 4.38 -11.30
N GLU A 173 0.54 4.89 -10.23
CA GLU A 173 -0.52 4.14 -9.51
C GLU A 173 -1.71 3.80 -10.41
N LEU A 174 -2.06 4.69 -11.35
CA LEU A 174 -3.12 4.41 -12.31
C LEU A 174 -2.72 3.27 -13.27
N ALA A 175 -1.46 3.22 -13.68
CA ALA A 175 -0.92 2.15 -14.52
C ALA A 175 -0.91 0.82 -13.75
N HIS A 176 -0.46 0.81 -12.50
CA HIS A 176 -0.53 -0.37 -11.62
C HIS A 176 -1.95 -0.91 -11.50
N ALA A 177 -2.93 -0.03 -11.23
CA ALA A 177 -4.35 -0.40 -11.15
C ALA A 177 -4.84 -1.06 -12.46
N ALA A 178 -4.45 -0.54 -13.62
CA ALA A 178 -4.83 -1.08 -14.92
C ALA A 178 -4.22 -2.46 -15.19
N GLU A 179 -2.95 -2.66 -14.83
CA GLU A 179 -2.24 -3.93 -15.01
C GLU A 179 -2.78 -5.05 -14.12
N LEU A 180 -3.11 -4.72 -12.87
CA LEU A 180 -3.75 -5.65 -11.93
C LEU A 180 -5.13 -6.06 -12.43
N GLN A 181 -5.90 -5.11 -12.94
CA GLN A 181 -7.21 -5.37 -13.53
C GLN A 181 -7.11 -6.24 -14.78
N ALA A 182 -6.11 -6.01 -15.64
CA ALA A 182 -5.83 -6.84 -16.80
C ALA A 182 -5.46 -8.27 -16.40
N SER A 183 -4.63 -8.42 -15.36
CA SER A 183 -4.24 -9.73 -14.83
C SER A 183 -5.44 -10.46 -14.20
N LEU A 184 -6.34 -9.75 -13.53
CA LEU A 184 -7.59 -10.33 -13.00
C LEU A 184 -8.52 -10.82 -14.11
N ARG A 185 -8.60 -10.11 -15.25
CA ARG A 185 -9.40 -10.54 -16.43
C ARG A 185 -8.93 -11.88 -17.01
N LEU A 186 -7.64 -12.19 -16.91
CA LEU A 186 -7.10 -13.47 -17.38
C LEU A 186 -7.51 -14.64 -16.47
N LEU A 187 -7.72 -14.38 -15.17
CA LEU A 187 -7.92 -15.43 -14.16
C LEU A 187 -9.38 -15.62 -13.74
N ALA A 188 -10.26 -14.66 -14.01
CA ALA A 188 -11.63 -14.68 -13.56
C ALA A 188 -12.61 -14.33 -14.69
N THR A 189 -13.78 -14.99 -14.70
CA THR A 189 -14.87 -14.62 -15.60
C THR A 189 -15.33 -13.19 -15.34
N PRO A 190 -15.90 -12.47 -16.33
CA PRO A 190 -16.35 -11.09 -16.14
C PRO A 190 -17.31 -10.90 -14.96
N LYS A 191 -18.20 -11.88 -14.71
CA LYS A 191 -19.12 -11.87 -13.57
C LYS A 191 -18.35 -11.97 -12.24
N ARG A 192 -17.39 -12.89 -12.16
CA ARG A 192 -16.56 -13.08 -10.95
C ARG A 192 -15.67 -11.87 -10.69
N GLN A 193 -15.04 -11.31 -11.73
CA GLN A 193 -14.26 -10.09 -11.63
C GLN A 193 -15.06 -8.94 -11.01
N LYS A 194 -16.23 -8.63 -11.58
CA LYS A 194 -17.10 -7.55 -11.07
C LYS A 194 -17.48 -7.78 -9.61
N SER A 195 -17.82 -9.02 -9.25
CA SER A 195 -18.17 -9.39 -7.87
C SER A 195 -17.00 -9.18 -6.90
N LEU A 196 -15.79 -9.60 -7.27
CA LEU A 196 -14.60 -9.44 -6.44
C LEU A 196 -14.26 -7.96 -6.23
N VAL A 197 -14.19 -7.19 -7.30
CA VAL A 197 -13.89 -5.74 -7.21
C VAL A 197 -14.94 -5.03 -6.37
N PHE A 198 -16.23 -5.31 -6.60
CA PHE A 198 -17.31 -4.73 -5.80
C PHE A 198 -17.17 -5.07 -4.31
N GLN A 199 -16.89 -6.33 -3.97
CA GLN A 199 -16.67 -6.75 -2.59
C GLN A 199 -15.52 -5.97 -1.92
N TRP A 200 -14.40 -5.78 -2.62
CA TRP A 200 -13.26 -5.03 -2.09
C TRP A 200 -13.52 -3.53 -2.00
N GLN A 201 -14.29 -2.96 -2.93
CA GLN A 201 -14.78 -1.58 -2.83
C GLN A 201 -15.68 -1.38 -1.60
N VAL A 202 -16.60 -2.30 -1.32
CA VAL A 202 -17.42 -2.25 -0.09
C VAL A 202 -16.54 -2.31 1.16
N ARG A 203 -15.56 -3.22 1.19
CA ARG A 203 -14.61 -3.34 2.31
C ARG A 203 -13.77 -2.08 2.50
N LYS A 204 -13.36 -1.41 1.41
CA LYS A 204 -12.68 -0.10 1.45
C LYS A 204 -13.53 0.93 2.19
N TYR A 205 -14.81 1.09 1.82
CA TYR A 205 -15.68 2.07 2.47
C TYR A 205 -15.92 1.76 3.96
N LEU A 206 -16.11 0.49 4.31
CA LEU A 206 -16.23 0.08 5.71
C LEU A 206 -14.94 0.37 6.49
N ALA A 207 -13.78 0.07 5.91
CA ALA A 207 -12.48 0.34 6.52
C ALA A 207 -12.25 1.85 6.73
N LEU A 208 -12.64 2.68 5.76
CA LEU A 208 -12.56 4.14 5.88
C LEU A 208 -13.44 4.68 7.01
N ALA A 209 -14.64 4.13 7.23
CA ALA A 209 -15.46 4.48 8.39
C ALA A 209 -14.78 4.08 9.71
N CYS A 210 -14.10 2.92 9.74
CA CYS A 210 -13.35 2.47 10.91
C CYS A 210 -12.09 3.31 11.21
N LEU A 211 -11.57 4.10 10.26
CA LEU A 211 -10.44 5.01 10.53
C LEU A 211 -10.78 6.03 11.62
N LEU A 212 -12.03 6.48 11.70
CA LEU A 212 -12.47 7.40 12.75
C LEU A 212 -12.38 6.76 14.14
N VAL A 213 -12.72 5.46 14.23
CA VAL A 213 -12.58 4.68 15.46
C VAL A 213 -11.11 4.52 15.83
N ASP A 214 -10.26 4.14 14.87
CA ASP A 214 -8.81 4.04 15.10
C ASP A 214 -8.21 5.37 15.58
N ALA A 215 -8.63 6.50 14.99
CA ALA A 215 -8.17 7.84 15.38
C ALA A 215 -8.60 8.20 16.81
N VAL A 216 -9.86 7.95 17.19
CA VAL A 216 -10.35 8.17 18.56
C VAL A 216 -9.59 7.31 19.57
N LEU A 217 -9.37 6.03 19.26
CA LEU A 217 -8.60 5.12 20.11
C LEU A 217 -7.14 5.56 20.27
N TYR A 218 -6.53 6.06 19.20
CA TYR A 218 -5.16 6.58 19.24
C TYR A 218 -5.06 7.84 20.11
N LEU A 219 -5.94 8.82 19.90
CA LEU A 219 -6.00 10.04 20.70
C LEU A 219 -6.26 9.73 22.18
N SER A 220 -7.19 8.83 22.48
CA SER A 220 -7.50 8.42 23.85
C SER A 220 -6.28 7.83 24.59
N LYS A 221 -5.45 7.04 23.89
CA LYS A 221 -4.19 6.53 24.45
C LYS A 221 -3.18 7.62 24.74
N ILE A 222 -3.07 8.63 23.87
CA ILE A 222 -2.17 9.76 24.11
C ILE A 222 -2.59 10.52 25.37
N PHE A 223 -3.87 10.86 25.50
CA PHE A 223 -4.38 11.58 26.66
C PHE A 223 -4.29 10.80 27.97
N ALA A 224 -4.36 9.46 27.92
CA ALA A 224 -4.18 8.62 29.10
C ALA A 224 -2.72 8.57 29.59
N ASN A 225 -1.75 8.69 28.68
CA ASN A 225 -0.31 8.61 29.00
C ASN A 225 0.30 9.97 29.40
N THR A 226 -0.43 11.07 29.25
CA THR A 226 0.00 12.42 29.66
C THR A 226 -0.57 12.87 31.01
N ARG A 227 -1.25 11.96 31.73
CA ARG A 227 -1.67 12.13 33.13
C ARG A 227 -0.82 11.26 34.04
#